data_AF-A0A1X1U7J2-F1
#
_entry.id   AF-A0A1X1U7J2-F1
#
_cell.length_a   1.000
_cell.length_b   1.000
_cell.length_c   1.000
_cell.angle_alpha   90.00
_cell.angle_beta   90.00
_cell.angle_gamma   90.00
#
_symmetry.space_group_name_H-M   'P 1'
#
loop_
_entity.id
_entity.type
_entity.pdbx_description
1 polymer ?
#
loop_
_entity_poly.entity_id
_entity_poly.type
_entity_poly.pdbx_seq_one_letter_code
_entity_poly.pdbx_strand_id
1 'polypeptide(L)'
;MADAGRPRVKILDIIELGMVIAGLILIGAGWAQARFRFIAQRRKARYFYWGTSALGIVLFGFGTGQLWPNAVITTLIFTTLVVGSAYFTTPYLKIGDQIYASTPENREPDPPVE
;
A
#
# COMPACT_ATOMS: atom_id res chain seq x y z
N MET A 1 24.04 -20.12 38.70
CA MET A 1 23.15 -20.66 37.66
C MET A 1 22.11 -19.58 37.38
N ALA A 2 22.34 -18.75 36.36
CA ALA A 2 21.39 -17.71 35.97
C ALA A 2 20.38 -18.35 35.01
N ASP A 3 19.15 -18.46 35.46
CA ASP A 3 18.02 -18.85 34.62
C ASP A 3 17.80 -17.68 33.64
N ALA A 4 18.39 -17.79 32.45
CA ALA A 4 18.21 -16.82 31.39
C ALA A 4 16.76 -16.94 30.92
N GLY A 5 15.88 -16.18 31.56
CA GLY A 5 14.45 -16.13 31.29
C GLY A 5 14.21 -15.94 29.80
N ARG A 6 13.88 -17.05 29.12
CA ARG A 6 13.58 -17.05 27.69
C ARG A 6 12.51 -15.97 27.44
N PRO A 7 12.76 -14.98 26.56
CA PRO A 7 11.74 -13.99 26.27
C PRO A 7 10.50 -14.74 25.77
N ARG A 8 9.42 -14.70 26.56
CA ARG A 8 8.13 -15.23 26.12
C ARG A 8 7.62 -14.26 25.07
N VAL A 9 7.90 -14.54 23.81
CA VAL A 9 7.25 -13.88 22.68
C VAL A 9 5.75 -14.04 22.91
N LYS A 10 5.05 -12.91 23.08
CA LYS A 10 3.61 -12.95 23.29
C LYS A 10 2.95 -13.23 21.95
N ILE A 11 1.83 -13.95 21.96
CA ILE A 11 1.06 -14.22 20.73
C ILE A 11 0.71 -12.91 20.00
N LEU A 12 0.46 -11.84 20.75
CA LEU A 12 0.24 -10.49 20.22
C LEU A 12 1.41 -9.99 19.37
N ASP A 13 2.66 -10.15 19.85
CA ASP A 13 3.86 -9.70 19.13
C ASP A 13 3.99 -10.42 17.78
N ILE A 14 3.60 -11.70 17.72
CA ILE A 14 3.60 -12.50 16.48
C ILE A 14 2.53 -11.98 15.51
N ILE A 15 1.34 -11.66 16.02
CA ILE A 15 0.24 -11.13 15.20
C ILE A 15 0.62 -9.74 14.67
N GLU A 16 1.15 -8.86 15.51
CA GLU A 16 1.64 -7.53 15.15
C GLU A 16 2.69 -7.61 14.04
N LEU A 17 3.73 -8.43 14.24
CA LEU A 17 4.76 -8.68 13.24
C LEU A 17 4.18 -9.23 11.93
N GLY A 18 3.25 -10.18 12.03
CA GLY A 18 2.57 -10.76 10.88
C GLY A 18 1.80 -9.70 10.07
N MET A 19 1.10 -8.78 10.74
CA MET A 19 0.39 -7.68 10.10
C MET A 19 1.33 -6.69 9.43
N VAL A 20 2.47 -6.35 10.05
CA VAL A 20 3.50 -5.50 9.43
C VAL A 20 4.01 -6.13 8.14
N ILE A 21 4.40 -7.41 8.19
CA ILE A 21 4.93 -8.13 7.03
C ILE A 21 3.89 -8.22 5.92
N ALA A 22 2.67 -8.62 6.25
CA ALA A 22 1.57 -8.68 5.29
C ALA A 22 1.30 -7.30 4.66
N GLY A 23 1.32 -6.24 5.47
CA GLY A 23 1.15 -4.87 5.02
C GLY A 23 2.20 -4.45 3.98
N LEU A 24 3.48 -4.70 4.28
CA LEU A 24 4.58 -4.43 3.36
C LEU A 24 4.47 -5.20 2.04
N ILE A 25 4.10 -6.48 2.11
CA ILE A 25 3.92 -7.32 0.92
C ILE A 25 2.83 -6.74 0.01
N LEU A 26 1.70 -6.31 0.58
CA LEU A 26 0.60 -5.75 -0.19
C LEU A 26 0.95 -4.39 -0.83
N ILE A 27 1.60 -3.49 -0.08
CA ILE A 27 2.09 -2.22 -0.63
C ILE A 27 3.11 -2.49 -1.75
N GLY A 28 4.01 -3.46 -1.54
CA GLY A 28 4.98 -3.90 -2.53
C GLY A 28 4.32 -4.49 -3.78
N ALA A 29 3.23 -5.25 -3.64
CA ALA A 29 2.47 -5.79 -4.76
C ALA A 29 1.82 -4.68 -5.60
N GLY A 30 1.23 -3.67 -4.96
CA GLY A 30 0.70 -2.49 -5.64
C GLY A 30 1.79 -1.76 -6.44
N TRP A 31 2.93 -1.48 -5.80
CA TRP A 31 4.09 -0.88 -6.46
C TRP A 31 4.63 -1.74 -7.62
N ALA A 32 4.74 -3.05 -7.43
CA ALA A 32 5.20 -3.97 -8.47
C ALA A 32 4.25 -3.94 -9.68
N GLN A 33 2.93 -3.88 -9.46
CA GLN A 33 1.97 -3.71 -10.55
C GLN A 33 2.16 -2.37 -11.27
N ALA A 34 2.41 -1.27 -10.55
CA ALA A 34 2.71 0.01 -11.17
C ALA A 34 3.99 -0.03 -12.03
N ARG A 35 5.02 -0.74 -11.56
CA ARG A 35 6.34 -0.80 -12.20
C ARG A 35 6.44 -1.78 -13.36
N PHE A 36 5.84 -2.95 -13.24
CA PHE A 36 5.94 -4.05 -14.20
C PHE A 36 4.69 -4.24 -15.06
N ARG A 37 3.57 -3.60 -14.69
CA ARG A 37 2.32 -3.54 -15.48
C ARG A 37 1.83 -4.93 -15.94
N PHE A 38 1.88 -5.92 -15.06
CA PHE A 38 1.46 -7.29 -15.39
C PHE A 38 -0.06 -7.43 -15.58
N ILE A 39 -0.88 -6.58 -14.95
CA ILE A 39 -2.30 -6.41 -15.31
C ILE A 39 -2.41 -5.37 -16.43
N ALA A 40 -2.77 -5.82 -17.64
CA ALA A 40 -2.87 -4.95 -18.82
C ALA A 40 -4.10 -4.01 -18.78
N GLN A 41 -5.22 -4.48 -18.23
CA GLN A 41 -6.45 -3.67 -18.20
C GLN A 41 -6.34 -2.54 -17.17
N ARG A 42 -6.24 -1.29 -17.63
CA ARG A 42 -6.03 -0.08 -16.79
C ARG A 42 -6.98 -0.02 -15.59
N ARG A 43 -8.28 -0.32 -15.80
CA ARG A 43 -9.28 -0.31 -14.72
C ARG A 43 -9.00 -1.35 -13.64
N LYS A 44 -8.69 -2.60 -14.02
CA LYS A 44 -8.34 -3.67 -13.08
C LYS A 44 -7.02 -3.38 -12.36
N ALA A 45 -6.03 -2.87 -13.10
CA ALA A 45 -4.75 -2.47 -12.55
C ALA A 45 -4.88 -1.35 -11.49
N ARG A 46 -5.75 -0.36 -11.75
CA ARG A 46 -6.08 0.71 -10.79
C ARG A 46 -6.71 0.15 -9.53
N TYR A 47 -7.72 -0.73 -9.65
CA TYR A 47 -8.34 -1.36 -8.47
C TYR A 47 -7.36 -2.22 -7.69
N PHE A 48 -6.51 -2.98 -8.38
CA PHE A 48 -5.47 -3.79 -7.74
C PHE A 48 -4.49 -2.91 -6.96
N TYR A 49 -3.98 -1.84 -7.59
CA TYR A 49 -3.06 -0.89 -6.97
C TYR A 49 -3.64 -0.28 -5.69
N TRP A 50 -4.84 0.31 -5.79
CA TRP A 50 -5.48 0.97 -4.65
C TRP A 50 -5.93 -0.02 -3.58
N GLY A 51 -6.48 -1.17 -3.99
CA GLY A 51 -6.94 -2.20 -3.05
C GLY A 51 -5.81 -2.80 -2.23
N THR A 52 -4.72 -3.21 -2.90
CA THR A 52 -3.54 -3.76 -2.21
C THR A 52 -2.85 -2.70 -1.34
N SER A 53 -2.68 -1.48 -1.85
CA SER A 53 -2.05 -0.41 -1.07
C SER A 53 -2.87 0.00 0.16
N ALA A 54 -4.19 0.18 0.02
CA ALA A 54 -5.05 0.56 1.14
C ALA A 54 -5.09 -0.54 2.22
N LEU A 55 -5.28 -1.80 1.82
CA LEU A 55 -5.25 -2.92 2.75
C LEU A 55 -3.87 -3.07 3.41
N GLY A 56 -2.80 -2.88 2.63
CA GLY A 56 -1.44 -2.94 3.12
C GLY A 56 -1.12 -1.87 4.16
N ILE A 57 -1.57 -0.63 3.93
CA ILE A 57 -1.43 0.48 4.89
C ILE A 57 -2.19 0.19 6.18
N VAL A 58 -3.40 -0.36 6.08
CA VAL A 58 -4.21 -0.74 7.24
C VAL A 58 -3.50 -1.81 8.07
N LEU A 59 -3.08 -2.91 7.46
CA LEU A 59 -2.38 -3.99 8.16
C LEU A 59 -1.07 -3.50 8.79
N PHE A 60 -0.29 -2.72 8.03
CA PHE A 60 0.96 -2.17 8.54
C PHE A 60 0.71 -1.25 9.73
N GLY A 61 -0.25 -0.32 9.64
CA GLY A 61 -0.60 0.61 10.72
C GLY A 61 -0.98 -0.12 12.01
N PHE A 62 -1.85 -1.13 11.92
CA PHE A 62 -2.23 -1.95 13.08
C PHE A 62 -1.10 -2.86 13.60
N GLY A 63 -0.17 -3.27 12.74
CA GLY A 63 0.98 -4.10 13.10
C GLY A 63 2.11 -3.39 13.84
N THR A 64 2.20 -2.06 13.78
CA THR A 64 3.35 -1.32 14.34
C THR A 64 3.41 -1.25 15.87
N GLY A 65 2.38 -1.71 16.61
CA GLY A 65 2.36 -1.73 18.07
C GLY A 65 2.32 -0.33 18.71
N GLN A 66 1.55 -0.17 19.79
CA GLN A 66 1.15 1.14 20.38
C GLN A 66 0.35 2.03 19.41
N LEU A 67 -0.93 1.63 19.33
CA LEU A 67 -2.03 1.98 18.42
C LEU A 67 -2.25 3.42 17.96
N TRP A 68 -1.61 4.46 18.49
CA TRP A 68 -2.06 5.84 18.18
C TRP A 68 -1.04 6.73 17.47
N PRO A 69 0.10 7.11 18.05
CA PRO A 69 1.02 8.01 17.34
C PRO A 69 1.63 7.32 16.12
N ASN A 70 2.09 6.09 16.30
CA ASN A 70 2.85 5.37 15.29
C ASN A 70 1.96 4.95 14.12
N ALA A 71 0.74 4.45 14.41
CA ALA A 71 -0.20 4.06 13.37
C ALA A 71 -0.60 5.25 12.49
N VAL A 72 -0.96 6.39 13.09
CA VAL A 72 -1.37 7.60 12.35
C VAL A 72 -0.22 8.12 11.48
N ILE A 73 0.97 8.31 12.07
CA ILE A 73 2.15 8.80 11.32
C ILE A 73 2.49 7.86 10.16
N THR A 74 2.48 6.56 10.43
CA THR A 74 2.77 5.54 9.43
C THR A 74 1.75 5.53 8.30
N THR A 75 0.45 5.58 8.63
CA THR A 75 -0.63 5.69 7.64
C THR A 75 -0.45 6.94 6.78
N LEU A 76 -0.13 8.09 7.37
CA LEU A 76 0.13 9.33 6.61
C LEU A 76 1.34 9.20 5.69
N ILE A 77 2.45 8.63 6.17
CA ILE A 77 3.67 8.41 5.38
C ILE A 77 3.36 7.53 4.17
N PHE A 78 2.81 6.34 4.40
CA PHE A 78 2.55 5.41 3.29
C PHE A 78 1.44 5.90 2.36
N THR A 79 0.42 6.60 2.87
CA THR A 79 -0.59 7.24 2.02
C THR A 79 0.07 8.27 1.11
N THR A 80 0.95 9.12 1.65
CA THR A 80 1.68 10.13 0.86
C THR A 80 2.58 9.47 -0.19
N LEU A 81 3.28 8.38 0.17
CA LEU A 81 4.12 7.63 -0.75
C LEU A 81 3.32 6.96 -1.87
N VAL A 82 2.19 6.33 -1.54
CA VAL A 82 1.31 5.65 -2.51
C VAL A 82 0.65 6.68 -3.44
N VAL A 83 0.04 7.74 -2.90
CA VAL A 83 -0.57 8.79 -3.72
C VAL A 83 0.47 9.50 -4.59
N GLY A 84 1.65 9.82 -4.02
CA GLY A 84 2.76 10.41 -4.76
C GLY A 84 3.25 9.49 -5.87
N SER A 85 3.47 8.21 -5.58
CA SER A 85 3.83 7.20 -6.58
C SER A 85 2.78 7.14 -7.68
N ALA A 86 1.49 7.14 -7.34
CA ALA A 86 0.41 7.12 -8.32
C ALA A 86 0.47 8.36 -9.23
N TYR A 87 0.63 9.55 -8.65
CA TYR A 87 0.73 10.81 -9.38
C TYR A 87 1.93 10.87 -10.34
N PHE A 88 3.10 10.40 -9.90
CA PHE A 88 4.34 10.51 -10.69
C PHE A 88 4.53 9.40 -11.72
N THR A 89 3.98 8.21 -11.51
CA THR A 89 4.39 7.01 -12.28
C THR A 89 3.24 6.31 -13.00
N THR A 90 1.98 6.65 -12.72
CA THR A 90 0.82 5.90 -13.23
C THR A 90 -0.36 6.79 -13.63
N PRO A 91 -1.31 6.27 -14.43
CA PRO A 91 -2.62 6.88 -14.68
C PRO A 91 -3.67 6.45 -13.63
N TYR A 92 -3.27 6.07 -12.41
CA TYR A 92 -4.17 5.46 -11.43
C TYR A 92 -4.90 6.46 -10.53
N LEU A 93 -4.42 7.68 -10.40
CA LEU A 93 -5.06 8.72 -9.60
C LEU A 93 -6.18 9.38 -10.42
N LYS A 94 -7.41 8.91 -10.22
CA LYS A 94 -8.62 9.40 -10.91
C LYS A 94 -9.58 10.01 -9.91
N ILE A 95 -10.06 11.23 -10.17
CA ILE A 95 -11.07 11.92 -9.37
C ILE A 95 -12.18 12.35 -10.34
N GLY A 96 -13.38 11.78 -10.17
CA GLY A 96 -14.44 11.88 -11.17
C GLY A 96 -14.03 11.23 -12.49
N ASP A 97 -14.18 11.95 -13.60
CA ASP A 97 -13.77 11.49 -14.93
C ASP A 97 -12.35 11.89 -15.33
N GLN A 98 -11.65 12.65 -14.48
CA GLN A 98 -10.32 13.18 -14.79
C GLN A 98 -9.20 12.38 -14.12
N ILE A 99 -8.16 12.09 -14.88
CA ILE A 99 -6.93 11.45 -14.39
C ILE A 99 -5.89 12.52 -14.09
N TYR A 100 -5.35 12.46 -12.87
CA TYR A 100 -4.32 13.37 -12.36
C TYR A 100 -2.98 12.65 -12.35
N ALA A 101 -2.09 13.06 -13.25
CA ALA A 101 -0.73 12.55 -13.30
C ALA A 101 0.26 13.68 -13.60
N SER A 102 1.54 13.51 -13.28
CA SER A 102 2.57 14.50 -13.60
C SER A 102 2.84 14.60 -15.10
N THR A 103 2.77 13.48 -15.84
CA THR A 103 3.08 13.39 -17.26
C THR A 103 1.81 13.40 -18.13
N PRO A 104 1.84 14.02 -19.34
CA PRO A 104 0.69 14.06 -20.24
C PRO A 104 0.19 12.67 -20.69
N GLU A 105 1.12 11.74 -20.95
CA GLU A 105 0.80 10.36 -21.37
C GLU A 105 -0.07 9.62 -20.33
N ASN A 106 0.21 9.84 -19.04
CA ASN A 106 -0.58 9.23 -17.97
C ASN A 106 -1.91 9.96 -17.70
N ARG A 107 -2.18 11.11 -18.35
CA ARG A 107 -3.45 11.85 -18.23
C ARG A 107 -4.48 11.43 -19.29
N GLU A 108 -4.08 10.59 -20.24
CA GLU A 108 -4.99 10.08 -21.26
C GLU A 108 -6.22 9.42 -20.63
N PRO A 109 -7.43 9.68 -21.15
CA PRO A 109 -8.64 9.03 -20.67
C PRO A 109 -8.53 7.51 -20.66
N ASP A 110 -9.33 6.87 -19.80
CA ASP A 110 -9.46 5.42 -19.84
C ASP A 110 -9.99 5.00 -21.23
N PRO A 111 -9.40 3.96 -21.87
CA PRO A 111 -9.91 3.45 -23.14
C PRO A 111 -11.35 2.94 -22.99
N PRO A 112 -12.16 2.97 -24.08
CA PRO A 112 -13.52 2.44 -24.05
C PRO A 112 -13.53 1.01 -23.53
N VAL A 113 -14.52 0.68 -22.71
CA VAL A 113 -14.74 -0.70 -22.26
C VAL A 113 -15.51 -1.39 -23.39
N GLU A 114 -14.83 -2.24 -24.16
CA GLU A 114 -15.49 -3.25 -25.01
C GLU A 114 -16.12 -4.35 -24.15
#